data_AF-A0AA86YPZ6-F1
#
_entry.id   AF-A0AA86YPZ6-F1
#
_cell.length_a   1.000
_cell.length_b   1.000
_cell.length_c   1.000
_cell.angle_alpha   90.00
_cell.angle_beta   90.00
_cell.angle_gamma   90.00
#
_symmetry.space_group_name_H-M   'P 1'
#
loop_
_entity.id
_entity.type
_entity.pdbx_description
1 polymer ?
#
loop_
_entity_poly.entity_id
_entity_poly.type
_entity_poly.pdbx_seq_one_letter_code
_entity_poly.pdbx_strand_id
1 'polypeptide(L)'
;SRTVVDSAGAFVSLLVGCQSHPTDQGQQYKDGRLKQDLQQVSQVNVQGRPINSQDFYRQVNEIKNASPRLFQGNNDTYHAIENWLVAGGDPKKLASFNLTAFQMEGVDNYGNVQFTGYYTPVIQARRTKQGEFQHPLYAMPPKGKKRLPSRAAIYNGALSDKLILAYSNSAMDNFMMEVQGSGYVDFGDGSPLNFFGYAGKNGHAYKSIGKVLVDRGEVPLEKMSLQAIHDWANSHSEQEVRELLEQNASFVFFKPQSFVPVRGASAVPLIAKASVASDKTLIPPGTALLAEIPVLDMQGNFPGRYEMRMMIALDVGGGN
;
A
#
# COMPACT_ATOMS: atom_id res chain seq x y z
N SER A 1 54.78 36.14 -43.44
CA SER A 1 53.63 37.01 -43.77
C SER A 1 52.79 36.25 -44.78
N ARG A 2 51.54 35.80 -44.58
CA ARG A 2 50.47 36.10 -43.63
C ARG A 2 49.78 34.77 -43.26
N THR A 3 49.46 34.60 -41.99
CA THR A 3 48.59 33.53 -41.48
C THR A 3 47.14 33.96 -41.70
N VAL A 4 46.35 33.17 -42.41
CA VAL A 4 44.89 33.25 -42.44
C VAL A 4 44.40 32.26 -41.39
N VAL A 5 43.77 32.76 -40.33
CA VAL A 5 43.07 31.93 -39.34
C VAL A 5 41.59 32.13 -39.59
N ASP A 6 40.95 31.09 -40.11
CA ASP A 6 39.50 30.95 -40.21
C ASP A 6 38.87 31.02 -38.83
N SER A 7 37.98 31.99 -38.64
CA SER A 7 37.12 32.11 -37.47
C SER A 7 35.90 31.20 -37.64
N ALA A 8 36.04 29.93 -37.27
CA ALA A 8 34.90 29.05 -37.02
C ALA A 8 34.37 29.33 -35.59
N GLY A 9 33.25 30.04 -35.52
CA GLY A 9 32.54 30.27 -34.26
C GLY A 9 31.98 28.97 -33.71
N ALA A 10 32.53 28.48 -32.60
CA ALA A 10 31.98 27.36 -31.85
C ALA A 10 30.75 27.84 -31.05
N PHE A 11 29.57 27.42 -31.49
CA PHE A 11 28.32 27.59 -30.75
C PHE A 11 28.27 26.53 -29.65
N VAL A 12 28.73 26.87 -28.44
CA VAL A 12 28.58 26.00 -27.26
C VAL A 12 27.14 26.15 -26.77
N SER A 13 26.26 25.25 -27.20
CA SER A 13 24.95 25.10 -26.56
C SER A 13 25.15 24.40 -25.21
N LEU A 14 25.26 25.19 -24.14
CA LEU A 14 25.03 24.70 -22.79
C LEU A 14 23.54 24.33 -22.70
N LEU A 15 23.22 23.07 -23.01
CA LEU A 15 22.00 22.45 -22.52
C LEU A 15 22.14 22.36 -20.99
N VAL A 16 21.74 23.43 -20.31
CA VAL A 16 21.37 23.37 -18.91
C VAL A 16 20.14 22.47 -18.89
N GLY A 17 20.37 21.16 -18.76
CA GLY A 17 19.30 20.24 -18.39
C GLY A 17 18.83 20.72 -17.03
N CYS A 18 17.70 21.43 -16.99
CA CYS A 18 16.96 21.62 -15.76
C CYS A 18 16.65 20.21 -15.26
N GLN A 19 17.43 19.71 -14.30
CA GLN A 19 16.96 18.62 -13.45
C GLN A 19 15.76 19.18 -12.71
N SER A 20 14.58 18.93 -13.26
CA SER A 20 13.33 19.23 -12.58
C SER A 20 13.29 18.32 -11.36
N HIS A 21 13.32 18.93 -10.18
CA HIS A 21 13.14 18.29 -8.89
C HIS A 21 11.66 18.47 -8.49
N PRO A 22 10.75 17.58 -8.92
CA PRO A 22 9.33 17.69 -8.59
C PRO A 22 9.15 17.64 -7.07
N THR A 23 8.20 18.39 -6.51
CA THR A 23 7.91 18.42 -5.06
C THR A 23 6.42 18.28 -4.77
N ASP A 24 5.62 18.07 -5.81
CA ASP A 24 4.15 18.02 -5.83
C ASP A 24 3.58 16.80 -5.10
N GLN A 25 4.36 15.74 -4.92
CA GLN A 25 3.98 14.54 -4.15
C GLN A 25 4.76 14.42 -2.84
N GLY A 26 5.39 15.50 -2.39
CA GLY A 26 6.14 15.54 -1.15
C GLY A 26 7.56 15.00 -1.25
N GLN A 27 8.14 14.97 -2.45
CA GLN A 27 9.57 14.73 -2.60
C GLN A 27 10.39 15.86 -1.95
N GLN A 28 11.53 15.50 -1.38
CA GLN A 28 12.50 16.40 -0.76
C GLN A 28 13.90 16.14 -1.34
N TYR A 29 14.73 17.19 -1.35
CA TYR A 29 16.10 17.13 -1.88
C TYR A 29 17.13 17.69 -0.89
N LYS A 30 16.75 17.74 0.40
CA LYS A 30 17.54 18.34 1.49
C LYS A 30 18.69 17.46 1.98
N ASP A 31 18.68 16.17 1.66
CA ASP A 31 19.65 15.18 2.14
C ASP A 31 20.80 14.90 1.17
N GLY A 32 20.76 15.52 -0.01
CA GLY A 32 21.67 15.21 -1.11
C GLY A 32 21.43 13.82 -1.69
N ARG A 33 22.31 13.40 -2.60
CA ARG A 33 22.18 12.12 -3.31
C ARG A 33 22.79 10.99 -2.48
N LEU A 34 21.99 9.96 -2.23
CA LEU A 34 22.37 8.71 -1.57
C LEU A 34 22.98 7.75 -2.61
N LYS A 35 23.91 6.89 -2.16
CA LYS A 35 24.70 6.00 -3.03
C LYS A 35 24.49 4.50 -2.75
N GLN A 36 23.67 4.20 -1.77
CA GLN A 36 23.42 2.85 -1.26
C GLN A 36 21.95 2.76 -0.88
N ASP A 37 21.33 1.62 -1.16
CA ASP A 37 19.93 1.32 -0.83
C ASP A 37 19.60 1.67 0.63
N LEU A 38 20.56 1.42 1.53
CA LEU A 38 20.53 1.77 2.95
C LEU A 38 21.85 2.45 3.33
N GLN A 39 21.84 3.78 3.49
CA GLN A 39 23.01 4.55 3.89
C GLN A 39 22.94 4.88 5.38
N GLN A 40 23.96 4.47 6.16
CA GLN A 40 24.04 4.85 7.56
C GLN A 40 24.19 6.37 7.70
N VAL A 41 23.37 6.98 8.56
CA VAL A 41 23.42 8.42 8.85
C VAL A 41 23.75 8.68 10.31
N SER A 42 24.58 9.69 10.58
CA SER A 42 24.92 10.09 11.95
C SER A 42 23.79 10.87 12.63
N GLN A 43 22.95 11.55 11.85
CA GLN A 43 21.76 12.25 12.30
C GLN A 43 20.65 12.12 11.23
N VAL A 44 19.42 11.96 11.70
CA VAL A 44 18.23 11.94 10.83
C VAL A 44 17.80 13.38 10.59
N ASN A 45 17.78 13.82 9.33
CA ASN A 45 17.49 15.21 8.95
C ASN A 45 15.98 15.48 8.87
N VAL A 46 15.31 15.47 10.02
CA VAL A 46 13.85 15.56 10.10
C VAL A 46 13.43 16.60 11.13
N GLN A 47 12.28 17.23 10.90
CA GLN A 47 11.70 18.18 11.84
C GLN A 47 10.53 17.52 12.56
N GLY A 48 10.67 17.30 13.87
CA GLY A 48 9.60 16.76 14.70
C GLY A 48 9.96 15.45 15.40
N ARG A 49 8.93 14.76 15.88
CA ARG A 49 9.00 13.56 16.71
C ARG A 49 7.90 12.60 16.28
N PRO A 50 8.06 11.28 16.46
CA PRO A 50 6.99 10.34 16.17
C PRO A 50 5.71 10.65 16.94
N ILE A 51 4.57 10.68 16.25
CA ILE A 51 3.28 11.03 16.86
C ILE A 51 2.47 9.81 17.32
N ASN A 52 2.95 8.59 17.08
CA ASN A 52 2.21 7.34 17.24
C ASN A 52 2.89 6.34 18.18
N SER A 53 3.57 6.81 19.22
CA SER A 53 4.30 5.96 20.19
C SER A 53 3.41 4.87 20.82
N GLN A 54 2.16 5.22 21.18
CA GLN A 54 1.20 4.26 21.73
C GLN A 54 0.83 3.17 20.70
N ASP A 55 0.69 3.52 19.42
CA ASP A 55 0.37 2.56 18.36
C ASP A 55 1.53 1.63 18.10
N PHE A 56 2.75 2.15 18.11
CA PHE A 56 3.97 1.35 18.01
C PHE A 56 4.07 0.34 19.16
N TYR A 57 3.86 0.77 20.41
CA TYR A 57 3.85 -0.13 21.57
C TYR A 57 2.78 -1.22 21.45
N ARG A 58 1.57 -0.86 21.01
CA ARG A 58 0.51 -1.84 20.72
C ARG A 58 0.96 -2.84 19.66
N GLN A 59 1.59 -2.38 18.58
CA GLN A 59 2.08 -3.25 17.52
C GLN A 59 3.17 -4.21 18.01
N VAL A 60 4.12 -3.76 18.84
CA VAL A 60 5.15 -4.62 19.45
C VAL A 60 4.50 -5.72 20.31
N ASN A 61 3.47 -5.38 21.08
CA ASN A 61 2.73 -6.37 21.87
C ASN A 61 1.99 -7.40 20.99
N GLU A 62 1.39 -6.97 19.88
CA GLU A 62 0.80 -7.91 18.91
C GLU A 62 1.85 -8.88 18.35
N ILE A 63 3.06 -8.40 18.04
CA ILE A 63 4.17 -9.25 17.58
C ILE A 63 4.56 -10.24 18.68
N LYS A 64 4.73 -9.78 19.92
CA LYS A 64 5.08 -10.63 21.07
C LYS A 64 4.10 -11.78 21.26
N ASN A 65 2.80 -11.51 21.12
CA ASN A 65 1.75 -12.49 21.33
C ASN A 65 1.56 -13.43 20.12
N ALA A 66 1.58 -12.90 18.91
CA ALA A 66 1.26 -13.65 17.69
C ALA A 66 2.48 -14.37 17.09
N SER A 67 3.70 -13.84 17.28
CA SER A 67 4.94 -14.38 16.72
C SER A 67 6.15 -14.21 17.67
N PRO A 68 6.24 -15.03 18.74
CA PRO A 68 7.32 -14.92 19.74
C PRO A 68 8.73 -15.01 19.15
N ARG A 69 8.92 -15.81 18.09
CA ARG A 69 10.21 -15.94 17.39
C ARG A 69 10.61 -14.63 16.71
N LEU A 70 9.67 -13.95 16.05
CA LEU A 70 9.91 -12.66 15.40
C LEU A 70 10.21 -11.58 16.44
N PHE A 71 9.48 -11.59 17.55
CA PHE A 71 9.72 -10.70 18.69
C PHE A 71 11.13 -10.88 19.25
N GLN A 72 11.53 -12.11 19.57
CA GLN A 72 12.86 -12.41 20.13
C GLN A 72 14.00 -11.93 19.23
N GLY A 73 13.86 -12.06 17.91
CA GLY A 73 14.87 -11.59 16.95
C GLY A 73 15.05 -10.07 16.89
N ASN A 74 14.11 -9.28 17.41
CA ASN A 74 14.11 -7.81 17.33
C ASN A 74 13.95 -7.13 18.70
N ASN A 75 13.91 -7.90 19.80
CA ASN A 75 13.53 -7.43 21.12
C ASN A 75 14.40 -6.27 21.62
N ASP A 76 15.71 -6.37 21.43
CA ASP A 76 16.65 -5.34 21.87
C ASP A 76 16.41 -4.00 21.14
N THR A 77 16.17 -4.07 19.83
CA THR A 77 15.81 -2.90 19.01
C THR A 77 14.48 -2.31 19.46
N TYR A 78 13.45 -3.13 19.70
CA TYR A 78 12.15 -2.65 20.17
C TYR A 78 12.26 -1.97 21.52
N HIS A 79 12.98 -2.54 22.49
CA HIS A 79 13.18 -1.92 23.80
C HIS A 79 14.00 -0.62 23.72
N ALA A 80 15.03 -0.58 22.87
CA ALA A 80 15.79 0.64 22.65
C ALA A 80 14.90 1.76 22.08
N ILE A 81 14.02 1.43 21.12
CA ILE A 81 13.04 2.37 20.56
C ILE A 81 12.02 2.81 21.61
N GLU A 82 11.48 1.89 22.40
CA GLU A 82 10.53 2.21 23.47
C GLU A 82 11.14 3.20 24.48
N ASN A 83 12.37 2.94 24.92
CA ASN A 83 13.09 3.83 25.83
C ASN A 83 13.33 5.21 25.21
N TRP A 84 13.71 5.25 23.92
CA TRP A 84 13.88 6.49 23.17
C TRP A 84 12.56 7.29 23.05
N LEU A 85 11.45 6.62 22.76
CA LEU A 85 10.12 7.23 22.67
C LEU A 85 9.66 7.79 24.03
N VAL A 86 9.87 7.04 25.12
CA VAL A 86 9.57 7.49 26.49
C VAL A 86 10.40 8.72 26.88
N ALA A 87 11.65 8.80 26.42
CA ALA A 87 12.52 9.96 26.63
C ALA A 87 12.21 11.17 25.74
N GLY A 88 11.11 11.11 24.97
CA GLY A 88 10.60 12.21 24.16
C GLY A 88 10.84 12.06 22.65
N GLY A 89 11.42 10.96 22.19
CA GLY A 89 11.42 10.58 20.77
C GLY A 89 12.14 11.56 19.83
N ASP A 90 13.17 12.27 20.32
CA ASP A 90 13.96 13.19 19.50
C ASP A 90 14.91 12.40 18.57
N PRO A 91 14.77 12.45 17.24
CA PRO A 91 15.60 11.69 16.31
C PRO A 91 17.10 12.02 16.40
N LYS A 92 17.47 13.18 16.95
CA LYS A 92 18.88 13.55 17.18
C LYS A 92 19.54 12.75 18.31
N LYS A 93 18.75 12.07 19.14
CA LYS A 93 19.21 11.33 20.32
C LYS A 93 19.25 9.82 20.14
N LEU A 94 18.99 9.29 18.93
CA LEU A 94 18.96 7.84 18.67
C LEU A 94 20.21 7.12 19.18
N ALA A 95 21.40 7.66 18.90
CA ALA A 95 22.67 7.07 19.34
C ALA A 95 22.79 6.95 20.88
N SER A 96 22.15 7.83 21.65
CA SER A 96 22.12 7.76 23.12
C SER A 96 21.31 6.57 23.65
N PHE A 97 20.50 5.93 22.80
CA PHE A 97 19.71 4.73 23.10
C PHE A 97 20.24 3.50 22.36
N ASN A 98 21.47 3.52 21.87
CA ASN A 98 22.08 2.46 21.04
C ASN A 98 21.30 2.18 19.74
N LEU A 99 20.63 3.20 19.19
CA LEU A 99 19.94 3.11 17.90
C LEU A 99 20.80 3.71 16.79
N THR A 100 20.99 2.93 15.73
CA THR A 100 21.64 3.37 14.48
C THR A 100 20.58 3.57 13.41
N ALA A 101 20.63 4.71 12.72
CA ALA A 101 19.73 5.01 11.61
C ALA A 101 20.38 4.69 10.26
N PHE A 102 19.64 3.97 9.42
CA PHE A 102 19.96 3.75 8.01
C PHE A 102 18.87 4.42 7.17
N GLN A 103 19.26 5.42 6.37
CA GLN A 103 18.36 6.13 5.48
C GLN A 103 18.24 5.36 4.16
N MET A 104 17.00 5.14 3.73
CA MET A 104 16.71 4.50 2.44
C MET A 104 16.94 5.50 1.29
N GLU A 105 17.50 5.04 0.17
CA GLU A 105 17.79 5.93 -0.96
C GLU A 105 16.54 6.46 -1.69
N GLY A 106 15.43 5.71 -1.63
CA GLY A 106 14.19 6.07 -2.30
C GLY A 106 14.23 5.87 -3.81
N VAL A 107 13.15 6.21 -4.52
CA VAL A 107 13.00 5.91 -5.95
C VAL A 107 13.86 6.80 -6.86
N ASP A 108 14.36 7.92 -6.33
CA ASP A 108 15.15 8.92 -7.06
C ASP A 108 16.57 9.10 -6.51
N ASN A 109 16.98 8.29 -5.53
CA ASN A 109 18.24 8.38 -4.79
C ASN A 109 18.41 9.65 -3.94
N TYR A 110 17.33 10.37 -3.60
CA TYR A 110 17.37 11.55 -2.73
C TYR A 110 16.66 11.35 -1.38
N GLY A 111 16.36 10.09 -1.03
CA GLY A 111 15.64 9.74 0.19
C GLY A 111 14.12 9.68 0.02
N ASN A 112 13.60 9.88 -1.20
CA ASN A 112 12.17 9.88 -1.48
C ASN A 112 11.65 8.45 -1.63
N VAL A 113 11.34 7.82 -0.50
CA VAL A 113 10.71 6.49 -0.47
C VAL A 113 9.27 6.60 -0.95
N GLN A 114 8.88 5.74 -1.89
CA GLN A 114 7.50 5.69 -2.36
C GLN A 114 6.60 5.09 -1.28
N PHE A 115 5.61 5.87 -0.82
CA PHE A 115 4.56 5.39 0.07
C PHE A 115 3.27 5.11 -0.71
N THR A 116 2.71 3.93 -0.52
CA THR A 116 1.35 3.60 -0.94
C THR A 116 0.53 3.17 0.26
N GLY A 117 -0.75 3.57 0.28
CA GLY A 117 -1.69 3.20 1.34
C GLY A 117 -2.55 2.02 0.92
N TYR A 118 -2.69 1.05 1.81
CA TYR A 118 -3.71 0.00 1.69
C TYR A 118 -4.58 0.03 2.95
N TYR A 119 -5.85 -0.34 2.82
CA TYR A 119 -6.80 -0.37 3.93
C TYR A 119 -7.72 -1.58 3.78
N THR A 120 -8.33 -2.02 4.87
CA THR A 120 -9.32 -3.09 4.84
C THR A 120 -10.71 -2.48 4.64
N PRO A 121 -11.33 -2.58 3.45
CA PRO A 121 -12.66 -2.02 3.21
C PRO A 121 -13.72 -2.73 4.04
N VAL A 122 -14.80 -2.02 4.37
CA VAL A 122 -16.03 -2.60 4.93
C VAL A 122 -17.07 -2.66 3.81
N ILE A 123 -17.40 -3.86 3.36
CA ILE A 123 -18.40 -4.10 2.31
C ILE A 123 -19.75 -4.39 2.96
N GLN A 124 -20.79 -3.68 2.50
CA GLN A 124 -22.17 -3.99 2.82
C GLN A 124 -22.64 -5.18 1.99
N ALA A 125 -23.13 -6.24 2.64
CA ALA A 125 -23.55 -7.45 1.94
C ALA A 125 -24.74 -8.16 2.58
N ARG A 126 -25.32 -9.12 1.86
CA ARG A 126 -26.42 -9.98 2.32
C ARG A 126 -26.11 -11.44 2.01
N ARG A 127 -26.69 -12.35 2.79
CA ARG A 127 -26.52 -13.80 2.58
C ARG A 127 -27.27 -14.31 1.35
N THR A 128 -28.35 -13.64 1.00
CA THR A 128 -29.17 -13.91 -0.18
C THR A 128 -29.19 -12.70 -1.09
N LYS A 129 -29.33 -12.96 -2.39
CA LYS A 129 -29.45 -11.92 -3.42
C LYS A 129 -30.74 -11.13 -3.22
N GLN A 130 -30.67 -9.81 -3.07
CA GLN A 130 -31.86 -8.96 -2.85
C GLN A 130 -31.57 -7.48 -3.09
N GLY A 131 -32.53 -6.70 -3.62
CA GLY A 131 -32.38 -5.26 -3.81
C GLY A 131 -31.11 -4.91 -4.60
N GLU A 132 -30.25 -4.05 -4.07
CA GLU A 132 -28.95 -3.70 -4.65
C GLU A 132 -27.88 -4.79 -4.42
N PHE A 133 -28.09 -5.71 -3.49
CA PHE A 133 -27.16 -6.78 -3.15
C PHE A 133 -27.17 -7.90 -4.21
N GLN A 134 -26.52 -7.64 -5.33
CA GLN A 134 -26.53 -8.49 -6.53
C GLN A 134 -25.17 -9.10 -6.85
N HIS A 135 -24.08 -8.62 -6.23
CA HIS A 135 -22.70 -8.93 -6.65
C HIS A 135 -22.04 -9.97 -5.72
N PRO A 136 -21.83 -11.22 -6.18
CA PRO A 136 -21.34 -12.29 -5.32
C PRO A 136 -19.86 -12.15 -4.94
N LEU A 137 -19.56 -12.40 -3.67
CA LEU A 137 -18.22 -12.70 -3.15
C LEU A 137 -18.05 -14.22 -3.07
N TYR A 138 -16.95 -14.76 -3.58
CA TYR A 138 -16.77 -16.22 -3.73
C TYR A 138 -15.72 -16.81 -2.79
N ALA A 139 -16.01 -18.02 -2.32
CA ALA A 139 -15.04 -18.94 -1.72
C ALA A 139 -14.13 -19.55 -2.79
N MET A 140 -12.95 -20.01 -2.37
CA MET A 140 -12.02 -20.71 -3.26
C MET A 140 -12.64 -22.03 -3.75
N PRO A 141 -12.76 -22.26 -5.08
CA PRO A 141 -13.22 -23.54 -5.60
C PRO A 141 -12.25 -24.67 -5.22
N PRO A 142 -12.72 -25.93 -5.12
CA PRO A 142 -11.86 -27.08 -4.89
C PRO A 142 -10.80 -27.18 -6.00
N LYS A 143 -9.58 -27.59 -5.63
CA LYS A 143 -8.46 -27.74 -6.57
C LYS A 143 -8.85 -28.69 -7.71
N GLY A 144 -8.89 -28.15 -8.93
CA GLY A 144 -9.12 -28.89 -10.17
C GLY A 144 -7.88 -28.89 -11.06
N LYS A 145 -7.86 -29.77 -12.08
CA LYS A 145 -6.79 -29.82 -13.10
C LYS A 145 -6.89 -28.68 -14.14
N LYS A 146 -8.03 -28.01 -14.22
CA LYS A 146 -8.28 -26.93 -15.18
C LYS A 146 -8.02 -25.57 -14.52
N ARG A 147 -7.49 -24.63 -15.31
CA ARG A 147 -7.41 -23.22 -14.91
C ARG A 147 -8.81 -22.70 -14.60
N LEU A 148 -8.92 -21.88 -13.55
CA LEU A 148 -10.20 -21.30 -13.14
C LEU A 148 -10.68 -20.24 -14.16
N PRO A 149 -12.00 -19.97 -14.22
CA PRO A 149 -12.56 -19.00 -15.18
C PRO A 149 -12.03 -17.57 -14.98
N SER A 150 -12.03 -16.77 -16.04
CA SER A 150 -11.72 -15.33 -15.98
C SER A 150 -12.82 -14.55 -15.25
N ARG A 151 -12.53 -13.32 -14.81
CA ARG A 151 -13.53 -12.43 -14.19
C ARG A 151 -14.82 -12.31 -15.01
N ALA A 152 -14.72 -12.04 -16.31
CA ALA A 152 -15.90 -11.94 -17.18
C ALA A 152 -16.72 -13.23 -17.22
N ALA A 153 -16.08 -14.40 -17.25
CA ALA A 153 -16.78 -15.68 -17.17
C ALA A 153 -17.44 -15.88 -15.79
N ILE A 154 -16.77 -15.48 -14.70
CA ILE A 154 -17.32 -15.53 -13.34
C ILE A 154 -18.56 -14.63 -13.21
N TYR A 155 -18.50 -13.39 -13.70
CA TYR A 155 -19.65 -12.48 -13.75
C TYR A 155 -20.81 -13.01 -14.61
N ASN A 156 -20.52 -13.89 -15.56
CA ASN A 156 -21.50 -14.60 -16.38
C ASN A 156 -21.92 -15.96 -15.79
N GLY A 157 -21.62 -16.24 -14.52
CA GLY A 157 -22.12 -17.43 -13.81
C GLY A 157 -21.31 -18.70 -14.03
N ALA A 158 -20.02 -18.61 -14.40
CA ALA A 158 -19.17 -19.79 -14.57
C ALA A 158 -18.86 -20.57 -13.27
N LEU A 159 -19.21 -20.02 -12.09
CA LEU A 159 -19.02 -20.67 -10.80
C LEU A 159 -20.36 -21.13 -10.22
N SER A 160 -20.33 -22.22 -9.45
CA SER A 160 -21.51 -22.70 -8.72
C SER A 160 -21.89 -21.73 -7.61
N ASP A 161 -23.20 -21.48 -7.47
CA ASP A 161 -23.77 -20.67 -6.38
C ASP A 161 -23.41 -21.19 -4.98
N LYS A 162 -23.05 -22.48 -4.84
CA LYS A 162 -22.57 -23.06 -3.58
C LYS A 162 -21.27 -22.45 -3.06
N LEU A 163 -20.54 -21.74 -3.93
CA LEU A 163 -19.30 -21.04 -3.58
C LEU A 163 -19.56 -19.60 -3.14
N ILE A 164 -20.79 -19.08 -3.24
CA ILE A 164 -21.10 -17.71 -2.86
C ILE A 164 -21.10 -17.59 -1.34
N LEU A 165 -20.31 -16.65 -0.84
CA LEU A 165 -20.19 -16.33 0.58
C LEU A 165 -21.18 -15.24 1.01
N ALA A 166 -21.38 -14.25 0.14
CA ALA A 166 -22.27 -13.11 0.33
C ALA A 166 -22.54 -12.42 -1.00
N TYR A 167 -23.57 -11.56 -1.04
CA TYR A 167 -23.88 -10.65 -2.14
C TYR A 167 -23.68 -9.21 -1.66
N SER A 168 -22.72 -8.49 -2.24
CA SER A 168 -22.54 -7.06 -1.97
C SER A 168 -23.40 -6.20 -2.88
N ASN A 169 -23.51 -4.93 -2.53
CA ASN A 169 -24.20 -3.91 -3.32
C ASN A 169 -23.30 -3.15 -4.31
N SER A 170 -22.03 -3.54 -4.46
CA SER A 170 -21.10 -2.87 -5.38
C SER A 170 -20.07 -3.83 -5.96
N ALA A 171 -20.08 -3.98 -7.29
CA ALA A 171 -19.03 -4.70 -8.01
C ALA A 171 -17.67 -4.01 -7.89
N MET A 172 -17.66 -2.68 -7.77
CA MET A 172 -16.42 -1.92 -7.58
C MET A 172 -15.82 -2.18 -6.19
N ASP A 173 -16.63 -2.19 -5.14
CA ASP A 173 -16.14 -2.48 -3.78
C ASP A 173 -15.61 -3.91 -3.68
N ASN A 174 -16.27 -4.88 -4.34
CA ASN A 174 -15.73 -6.23 -4.48
C ASN A 174 -14.36 -6.21 -5.14
N PHE A 175 -14.22 -5.53 -6.28
CA PHE A 175 -12.94 -5.41 -6.97
C PHE A 175 -11.86 -4.77 -6.09
N MET A 176 -12.20 -3.70 -5.37
CA MET A 176 -11.27 -3.04 -4.45
C MET A 176 -10.82 -4.01 -3.36
N MET A 177 -11.74 -4.74 -2.73
CA MET A 177 -11.41 -5.77 -1.74
C MET A 177 -10.53 -6.89 -2.33
N GLU A 178 -10.73 -7.27 -3.59
CA GLU A 178 -9.84 -8.22 -4.27
C GLU A 178 -8.42 -7.66 -4.46
N VAL A 179 -8.28 -6.38 -4.81
CA VAL A 179 -6.98 -5.69 -4.91
C VAL A 179 -6.30 -5.59 -3.54
N GLN A 180 -7.06 -5.28 -2.48
CA GLN A 180 -6.54 -5.24 -1.10
C GLN A 180 -6.25 -6.64 -0.54
N GLY A 181 -6.83 -7.70 -1.12
CA GLY A 181 -6.68 -9.09 -0.70
C GLY A 181 -7.51 -9.48 0.52
N SER A 182 -8.16 -8.54 1.20
CA SER A 182 -9.06 -8.80 2.32
C SER A 182 -10.04 -7.65 2.55
N GLY A 183 -11.10 -7.92 3.31
CA GLY A 183 -12.12 -6.94 3.66
C GLY A 183 -12.97 -7.41 4.83
N TYR A 184 -13.62 -6.47 5.50
CA TYR A 184 -14.70 -6.76 6.42
C TYR A 184 -16.02 -6.77 5.67
N VAL A 185 -16.92 -7.65 6.06
CA VAL A 185 -18.27 -7.75 5.52
C VAL A 185 -19.25 -7.47 6.63
N ASP A 186 -20.08 -6.46 6.41
CA ASP A 186 -21.22 -6.10 7.25
C ASP A 186 -22.51 -6.68 6.64
N PHE A 187 -23.17 -7.57 7.38
CA PHE A 187 -24.43 -8.18 6.94
C PHE A 187 -25.66 -7.30 7.25
N GLY A 188 -25.49 -6.20 8.01
CA GLY A 188 -26.57 -5.28 8.37
C GLY A 188 -27.62 -5.87 9.32
N ASP A 189 -27.31 -7.01 9.97
CA ASP A 189 -28.20 -7.72 10.90
C ASP A 189 -27.86 -7.48 12.38
N GLY A 190 -26.93 -6.55 12.65
CA GLY A 190 -26.43 -6.24 13.99
C GLY A 190 -25.38 -7.23 14.52
N SER A 191 -25.02 -8.27 13.74
CA SER A 191 -23.89 -9.14 14.09
C SER A 191 -22.55 -8.43 13.90
N PRO A 192 -21.47 -8.90 14.55
CA PRO A 192 -20.13 -8.34 14.33
C PRO A 192 -19.69 -8.45 12.87
N LEU A 193 -18.82 -7.52 12.45
CA LEU A 193 -18.18 -7.56 11.14
C LEU A 193 -17.47 -8.91 10.91
N ASN A 194 -17.71 -9.51 9.75
CA ASN A 194 -17.08 -10.77 9.36
C ASN A 194 -15.81 -10.46 8.56
N PHE A 195 -14.67 -10.99 8.97
CA PHE A 195 -13.44 -10.79 8.22
C PHE A 195 -13.37 -11.81 7.08
N PHE A 196 -13.17 -11.33 5.86
CA PHE A 196 -12.98 -12.16 4.67
C PHE A 196 -11.53 -11.99 4.22
N GLY A 197 -10.72 -13.00 4.52
CA GLY A 197 -9.31 -13.03 4.16
C GLY A 197 -9.04 -13.71 2.82
N TYR A 198 -7.88 -13.43 2.22
CA TYR A 198 -7.42 -14.09 0.99
C TYR A 198 -7.41 -15.63 1.12
N ALA A 199 -7.98 -16.31 0.14
CA ALA A 199 -7.97 -17.77 0.03
C ALA A 199 -7.29 -18.28 -1.24
N GLY A 200 -7.19 -17.46 -2.29
CA GLY A 200 -6.54 -17.83 -3.54
C GLY A 200 -6.95 -16.92 -4.70
N LYS A 201 -6.45 -17.24 -5.91
CA LYS A 201 -6.77 -16.53 -7.15
C LYS A 201 -7.04 -17.48 -8.31
N ASN A 202 -7.72 -16.99 -9.35
CA ASN A 202 -8.10 -17.78 -10.53
C ASN A 202 -6.96 -18.13 -11.50
N GLY A 203 -5.75 -17.62 -11.25
CA GLY A 203 -4.56 -17.89 -12.07
C GLY A 203 -4.49 -17.08 -13.37
N HIS A 204 -5.34 -16.07 -13.56
CA HIS A 204 -5.18 -15.06 -14.62
C HIS A 204 -4.30 -13.90 -14.16
N ALA A 205 -3.51 -13.35 -15.09
CA ALA A 205 -2.64 -12.21 -14.80
C ALA A 205 -3.49 -10.98 -14.50
N TYR A 206 -3.03 -10.18 -13.54
CA TYR A 206 -3.67 -8.92 -13.19
C TYR A 206 -3.43 -7.88 -14.29
N LYS A 207 -4.48 -7.12 -14.64
CA LYS A 207 -4.39 -5.92 -15.48
C LYS A 207 -4.87 -4.72 -14.67
N SER A 208 -4.09 -3.64 -14.67
CA SER A 208 -4.45 -2.40 -13.95
C SER A 208 -5.64 -1.72 -14.63
N ILE A 209 -6.76 -1.61 -13.92
CA ILE A 209 -7.92 -0.84 -14.40
C ILE A 209 -7.65 0.67 -14.36
N GLY A 210 -6.79 1.14 -13.46
CA GLY A 210 -6.32 2.53 -13.46
C GLY A 210 -5.60 2.85 -14.77
N LYS A 211 -4.71 1.98 -15.23
CA LYS A 211 -4.07 2.15 -16.56
C LYS A 211 -5.10 2.16 -17.69
N VAL A 212 -6.14 1.32 -17.63
CA VAL A 212 -7.21 1.34 -18.64
C VAL A 212 -7.90 2.70 -18.67
N LEU A 213 -8.22 3.28 -17.51
CA LEU A 213 -8.84 4.62 -17.44
C LEU A 213 -7.93 5.72 -17.97
N VAL A 214 -6.62 5.65 -17.71
CA VAL A 214 -5.63 6.57 -18.30
C VAL A 214 -5.59 6.40 -19.82
N ASP A 215 -5.50 5.17 -20.32
CA ASP A 215 -5.41 4.88 -21.75
C ASP A 215 -6.70 5.31 -22.49
N ARG A 216 -7.85 5.32 -21.82
CA ARG A 216 -9.14 5.85 -22.32
C ARG A 216 -9.25 7.37 -22.24
N GLY A 217 -8.35 8.05 -21.53
CA GLY A 217 -8.40 9.50 -21.30
C GLY A 217 -9.47 9.93 -20.29
N GLU A 218 -10.02 9.00 -19.50
CA GLU A 218 -11.09 9.27 -18.54
C GLU A 218 -10.56 9.79 -17.20
N VAL A 219 -9.34 9.40 -16.83
CA VAL A 219 -8.65 9.89 -15.64
C VAL A 219 -7.18 10.15 -15.97
N PRO A 220 -6.64 11.37 -15.76
CA PRO A 220 -5.21 11.66 -15.97
C PRO A 220 -4.29 10.81 -15.09
N LEU A 221 -3.11 10.44 -15.59
CA LEU A 221 -2.14 9.60 -14.87
C LEU A 221 -1.74 10.23 -13.53
N GLU A 222 -1.44 11.51 -13.52
CA GLU A 222 -1.08 12.31 -12.34
C GLU A 222 -2.18 12.38 -11.27
N LYS A 223 -3.44 12.12 -11.63
CA LYS A 223 -4.58 12.08 -10.69
C LYS A 223 -5.03 10.66 -10.35
N MET A 224 -4.36 9.65 -10.91
CA MET A 224 -4.79 8.27 -10.75
C MET A 224 -4.57 7.79 -9.32
N SER A 225 -5.66 7.35 -8.68
CA SER A 225 -5.65 6.80 -7.32
C SER A 225 -6.83 5.83 -7.14
N LEU A 226 -6.83 5.05 -6.06
CA LEU A 226 -7.99 4.20 -5.73
C LEU A 226 -9.27 5.04 -5.55
N GLN A 227 -9.14 6.25 -4.99
CA GLN A 227 -10.27 7.18 -4.84
C GLN A 227 -10.77 7.64 -6.21
N ALA A 228 -9.88 8.03 -7.13
CA ALA A 228 -10.27 8.44 -8.46
C ALA A 228 -11.01 7.32 -9.23
N ILE A 229 -10.58 6.07 -9.06
CA ILE A 229 -11.28 4.90 -9.63
C ILE A 229 -12.67 4.71 -8.99
N HIS A 230 -12.78 4.91 -7.67
CA HIS A 230 -14.05 4.82 -6.95
C HIS A 230 -15.03 5.93 -7.39
N ASP A 231 -14.55 7.17 -7.48
CA ASP A 231 -15.32 8.33 -7.94
C ASP A 231 -15.77 8.16 -9.40
N TRP A 232 -14.90 7.61 -10.24
CA TRP A 232 -15.25 7.23 -11.61
C TRP A 232 -16.39 6.20 -11.59
N ALA A 233 -16.30 5.14 -10.79
CA ALA A 233 -17.36 4.12 -10.74
C ALA A 233 -18.70 4.68 -10.24
N ASN A 234 -18.67 5.58 -9.25
CA ASN A 234 -19.88 6.21 -8.71
C ASN A 234 -20.58 7.17 -9.69
N SER A 235 -19.86 7.63 -10.72
CA SER A 235 -20.38 8.54 -11.75
C SER A 235 -20.78 7.82 -13.05
N HIS A 236 -20.65 6.49 -13.11
CA HIS A 236 -20.94 5.68 -14.29
C HIS A 236 -21.98 4.59 -14.00
N SER A 237 -22.60 4.06 -15.05
CA SER A 237 -23.59 2.98 -14.93
C SER A 237 -22.94 1.65 -14.52
N GLU A 238 -23.72 0.75 -13.93
CA GLU A 238 -23.23 -0.60 -13.58
C GLU A 238 -22.65 -1.36 -14.78
N GLN A 239 -23.18 -1.13 -15.98
CA GLN A 239 -22.70 -1.76 -17.20
C GLN A 239 -21.30 -1.26 -17.58
N GLU A 240 -21.06 0.06 -17.51
CA GLU A 240 -19.75 0.67 -17.78
C GLU A 240 -18.72 0.23 -16.73
N VAL A 241 -19.12 0.23 -15.45
CA VAL A 241 -18.28 -0.30 -14.37
C VAL A 241 -17.93 -1.76 -14.64
N ARG A 242 -18.91 -2.59 -14.98
CA ARG A 242 -18.67 -3.99 -15.30
C ARG A 242 -17.69 -4.16 -16.46
N GLU A 243 -17.87 -3.40 -17.55
CA GLU A 243 -16.98 -3.45 -18.72
C GLU A 243 -15.53 -3.09 -18.35
N LEU A 244 -15.33 -2.05 -17.54
CA LEU A 244 -14.02 -1.69 -17.03
C LEU A 244 -13.41 -2.83 -16.20
N LEU A 245 -14.17 -3.38 -15.24
CA LEU A 245 -13.68 -4.43 -14.35
C LEU A 245 -13.28 -5.69 -15.14
N GLU A 246 -14.07 -6.07 -16.15
CA GLU A 246 -13.80 -7.24 -17.01
C GLU A 246 -12.49 -7.15 -17.81
N GLN A 247 -11.90 -5.95 -17.95
CA GLN A 247 -10.54 -5.80 -18.49
C GLN A 247 -9.48 -6.51 -17.65
N ASN A 248 -9.72 -6.67 -16.35
CA ASN A 248 -8.87 -7.47 -15.47
C ASN A 248 -9.42 -8.90 -15.34
N ALA A 249 -8.83 -9.83 -16.09
CA ALA A 249 -9.22 -11.24 -16.04
C ALA A 249 -8.93 -11.93 -14.69
N SER A 250 -8.04 -11.36 -13.86
CA SER A 250 -7.71 -11.88 -12.53
C SER A 250 -8.89 -11.76 -11.57
N PHE A 251 -9.07 -12.75 -10.70
CA PHE A 251 -10.15 -12.80 -9.71
C PHE A 251 -9.64 -13.43 -8.42
N VAL A 252 -9.96 -12.82 -7.28
CA VAL A 252 -9.56 -13.27 -5.93
C VAL A 252 -10.73 -13.97 -5.22
N PHE A 253 -10.40 -15.03 -4.50
CA PHE A 253 -11.33 -15.79 -3.68
C PHE A 253 -11.03 -15.60 -2.20
N PHE A 254 -12.07 -15.64 -1.37
CA PHE A 254 -11.99 -15.34 0.05
C PHE A 254 -12.32 -16.54 0.93
N LYS A 255 -11.97 -16.44 2.21
CA LYS A 255 -12.42 -17.35 3.27
C LYS A 255 -13.00 -16.50 4.43
N PRO A 256 -14.23 -16.76 4.87
CA PRO A 256 -14.79 -16.08 6.03
C PRO A 256 -14.08 -16.55 7.29
N GLN A 257 -13.84 -15.62 8.21
CA GLN A 257 -13.31 -15.87 9.54
C GLN A 257 -14.14 -15.06 10.54
N SER A 258 -14.61 -15.72 11.60
CA SER A 258 -15.19 -15.02 12.76
C SER A 258 -14.19 -14.02 13.28
N PHE A 259 -14.62 -12.76 13.50
CA PHE A 259 -13.80 -11.57 13.75
C PHE A 259 -12.34 -11.89 14.13
N VAL A 260 -11.45 -11.77 13.17
CA VAL A 260 -10.00 -11.84 13.39
C VAL A 260 -9.47 -10.43 13.20
N PRO A 261 -8.57 -9.94 14.09
CA PRO A 261 -7.78 -8.77 13.78
C PRO A 261 -7.10 -8.95 12.41
N VAL A 262 -7.07 -7.92 11.56
CA VAL A 262 -6.39 -7.99 10.24
C VAL A 262 -4.95 -8.44 10.45
N ARG A 263 -4.54 -9.55 9.83
CA ARG A 263 -3.16 -10.07 9.92
C ARG A 263 -2.47 -9.92 8.57
N GLY A 264 -1.23 -9.41 8.58
CA GLY A 264 -0.37 -9.40 7.40
C GLY A 264 0.26 -10.77 7.12
N ALA A 265 1.14 -10.86 6.12
CA ALA A 265 1.89 -12.07 5.78
C ALA A 265 2.67 -12.69 6.96
N SER A 266 3.08 -11.89 7.95
CA SER A 266 3.74 -12.38 9.17
C SER A 266 2.79 -13.03 10.19
N ALA A 267 1.49 -13.14 9.88
CA ALA A 267 0.43 -13.65 10.75
C ALA A 267 0.24 -12.87 12.07
N VAL A 268 0.78 -11.65 12.16
CA VAL A 268 0.64 -10.71 13.28
C VAL A 268 -0.51 -9.74 12.97
N PRO A 269 -1.40 -9.45 13.95
CA PRO A 269 -2.37 -8.36 13.84
C PRO A 269 -1.74 -7.01 13.50
N LEU A 270 -2.29 -6.32 12.51
CA LEU A 270 -1.79 -5.04 12.01
C LEU A 270 -2.49 -3.88 12.72
N ILE A 271 -1.70 -3.04 13.39
CA ILE A 271 -2.14 -1.76 13.93
C ILE A 271 -2.00 -0.72 12.82
N ALA A 272 -3.12 -0.06 12.50
CA ALA A 272 -3.19 0.94 11.45
C ALA A 272 -2.15 2.05 11.67
N LYS A 273 -1.44 2.44 10.58
CA LYS A 273 -0.39 3.47 10.60
C LYS A 273 0.80 3.19 11.55
N ALA A 274 0.93 1.96 12.06
CA ALA A 274 2.08 1.46 12.81
C ALA A 274 2.66 0.16 12.21
N SER A 275 2.14 -0.25 11.05
CA SER A 275 2.59 -1.41 10.30
C SER A 275 2.61 -1.10 8.81
N VAL A 276 3.53 -1.74 8.09
CA VAL A 276 3.68 -1.58 6.63
C VAL A 276 3.92 -2.91 5.94
N ALA A 277 3.60 -2.93 4.65
CA ALA A 277 4.07 -3.93 3.70
C ALA A 277 5.43 -3.48 3.12
N SER A 278 6.39 -4.39 3.02
CA SER A 278 7.72 -4.09 2.47
C SER A 278 8.22 -5.18 1.52
N ASP A 279 9.24 -4.84 0.71
CA ASP A 279 10.05 -5.86 0.05
C ASP A 279 11.00 -6.48 1.09
N LYS A 280 10.79 -7.77 1.37
CA LYS A 280 11.57 -8.56 2.33
C LYS A 280 13.05 -8.73 1.96
N THR A 281 13.43 -8.48 0.71
CA THR A 281 14.84 -8.58 0.27
C THR A 281 15.67 -7.43 0.82
N LEU A 282 15.06 -6.24 0.95
CA LEU A 282 15.69 -5.05 1.48
C LEU A 282 15.30 -4.77 2.93
N ILE A 283 14.01 -4.90 3.26
CA ILE A 283 13.43 -4.61 4.58
C ILE A 283 12.75 -5.88 5.11
N PRO A 284 13.47 -6.72 5.88
CA PRO A 284 12.93 -7.97 6.42
C PRO A 284 11.72 -7.74 7.35
N PRO A 285 10.86 -8.77 7.53
CA PRO A 285 9.81 -8.72 8.54
C PRO A 285 10.37 -8.47 9.95
N GLY A 286 9.70 -7.62 10.72
CA GLY A 286 10.10 -7.17 12.06
C GLY A 286 10.97 -5.91 12.07
N THR A 287 11.46 -5.43 10.93
CA THR A 287 12.24 -4.20 10.89
C THR A 287 11.39 -2.99 11.33
N ALA A 288 11.91 -2.26 12.32
CA ALA A 288 11.31 -0.99 12.76
C ALA A 288 11.75 0.15 11.83
N LEU A 289 10.80 1.01 11.47
CA LEU A 289 10.96 2.10 10.52
C LEU A 289 10.53 3.42 11.16
N LEU A 290 11.37 4.44 11.01
CA LEU A 290 11.03 5.84 11.29
C LEU A 290 10.80 6.54 9.95
N ALA A 291 9.60 7.05 9.71
CA ALA A 291 9.24 7.65 8.42
C ALA A 291 8.59 9.03 8.58
N GLU A 292 8.93 9.97 7.70
CA GLU A 292 8.14 11.18 7.45
C GLU A 292 7.10 10.86 6.35
N ILE A 293 5.84 10.70 6.76
CA ILE A 293 4.74 10.33 5.86
C ILE A 293 4.08 11.61 5.32
N PRO A 294 3.99 11.80 3.99
CA PRO A 294 3.25 12.93 3.43
C PRO A 294 1.77 12.80 3.80
N VAL A 295 1.19 13.88 4.34
CA VAL A 295 -0.23 13.92 4.69
C VAL A 295 -1.00 14.52 3.53
N LEU A 296 -2.01 13.82 3.06
CA LEU A 296 -2.87 14.31 1.99
C LEU A 296 -4.08 15.07 2.57
N ASP A 297 -4.59 16.05 1.81
CA ASP A 297 -5.86 16.70 2.09
C ASP A 297 -7.05 15.78 1.73
N MET A 298 -8.28 16.27 1.91
CA MET A 298 -9.50 15.49 1.61
C MET A 298 -9.66 15.17 0.12
N GLN A 299 -8.93 15.86 -0.75
CA GLN A 299 -8.93 15.67 -2.20
C GLN A 299 -7.75 14.79 -2.66
N GLY A 300 -6.93 14.30 -1.73
CA GLY A 300 -5.77 13.47 -2.03
C GLY A 300 -4.54 14.27 -2.49
N ASN A 301 -4.54 15.60 -2.39
CA ASN A 301 -3.38 16.42 -2.74
C ASN A 301 -2.44 16.58 -1.55
N PHE A 302 -1.16 16.78 -1.82
CA PHE A 302 -0.16 17.03 -0.79
C PHE A 302 -0.05 18.54 -0.48
N PRO A 303 -0.42 19.02 0.73
CA PRO A 303 -0.41 20.43 1.07
C PRO A 303 0.93 20.89 1.69
N GLY A 304 2.00 20.11 1.57
CA GLY A 304 3.31 20.46 2.17
C GLY A 304 3.51 19.97 3.62
N ARG A 305 2.65 19.09 4.14
CA ARG A 305 2.72 18.61 5.54
C ARG A 305 3.12 17.15 5.66
N TYR A 306 4.04 16.85 6.57
CA TYR A 306 4.45 15.49 6.91
C TYR A 306 4.07 15.13 8.34
N GLU A 307 3.88 13.83 8.58
CA GLU A 307 3.75 13.24 9.91
C GLU A 307 4.86 12.23 10.14
N MET A 308 5.61 12.41 11.22
CA MET A 308 6.62 11.43 11.61
C MET A 308 5.98 10.27 12.36
N ARG A 309 6.26 9.04 11.92
CA ARG A 309 5.65 7.83 12.47
C ARG A 309 6.67 6.71 12.65
N MET A 310 6.49 5.94 13.72
CA MET A 310 7.13 4.63 13.91
C MET A 310 6.25 3.53 13.35
N MET A 311 6.82 2.63 12.56
CA MET A 311 6.11 1.51 11.94
C MET A 311 6.97 0.24 11.99
N ILE A 312 6.34 -0.93 11.82
CA ILE A 312 7.05 -2.21 11.73
C ILE A 312 6.67 -2.92 10.42
N ALA A 313 7.66 -3.41 9.68
CA ALA A 313 7.44 -4.22 8.49
C ALA A 313 6.84 -5.58 8.90
N LEU A 314 5.58 -5.84 8.57
CA LEU A 314 4.84 -7.04 8.99
C LEU A 314 4.08 -7.72 7.86
N ASP A 315 4.03 -7.09 6.69
CA ASP A 315 3.38 -7.62 5.52
C ASP A 315 4.34 -7.61 4.31
N VAL A 316 4.00 -8.36 3.27
CA VAL A 316 4.80 -8.41 2.05
C VAL A 316 4.09 -7.62 0.96
N GLY A 317 4.76 -6.58 0.47
CA GLY A 317 4.31 -5.84 -0.71
C GLY A 317 4.61 -6.64 -1.97
N GLY A 318 3.60 -6.89 -2.80
CA GLY A 318 3.80 -7.39 -4.16
C GLY A 318 4.03 -6.23 -5.10
N GLY A 319 5.27 -5.78 -5.28
CA GLY A 319 5.61 -4.74 -6.24
C GLY A 319 7.12 -4.58 -6.38
N ASN A 320 7.60 -4.73 -7.61
CA ASN A 320 8.83 -4.07 -8.06
C ASN A 320 8.58 -2.57 -8.14
#